data_AF-A0A8H7LBG0-F1
#
_entry.id   AF-A0A8H7LBG0-F1
#
_cell.length_a   1.000
_cell.length_b   1.000
_cell.length_c   1.000
_cell.angle_alpha   90.00
_cell.angle_beta   90.00
_cell.angle_gamma   90.00
#
_symmetry.space_group_name_H-M   'P 1'
#
loop_
_entity.id
_entity.type
_entity.pdbx_description
1 polymer ?
#
loop_
_entity_poly.entity_id
_entity_poly.type
_entity_poly.pdbx_seq_one_letter_code
_entity_poly.pdbx_strand_id
1 'polypeptide(L)'
;MSAPGTIDESIDIQEDRSDIFHPVYTVRYRQNSIGTIDSVSSVGSQKLPVIKILGTGGTIAAKGALAIPQPGYHVDLTIEDLIASVPDLSHTCRGVLVTLNDKIGSGYYISKTDANSLDTFKSLGHGYLGNFVAGEAHYYFPALKPSGLKNFQLPPLFSGSLPEVAIFYAHQNFNNDLIKLAVKHMHLKGIVMATMGAGSLSDLTNEVLGEISSENHLPVIYSKRSTDGMIPISGLPKSDNHFLVASGYLNPPKARILLQLCLFEQMDIKQIRKVFAGVYGG
;
A
#
# COMPACT_ATOMS: atom_id res chain seq x y z
N MET A 1 28.05 61.68 -41.38
CA MET A 1 27.26 61.55 -40.13
C MET A 1 26.28 60.41 -40.31
N SER A 2 26.22 59.32 -39.56
CA SER A 2 27.11 58.63 -38.62
C SER A 2 26.54 57.20 -38.55
N ALA A 3 27.40 56.19 -38.59
CA ALA A 3 27.06 54.77 -38.56
C ALA A 3 26.98 54.25 -37.09
N PRO A 4 26.69 52.95 -36.84
CA PRO A 4 25.73 52.48 -35.84
C PRO A 4 26.30 52.33 -34.42
N GLY A 5 25.40 52.39 -33.44
CA GLY A 5 25.73 52.25 -32.02
C GLY A 5 26.09 50.82 -31.61
N THR A 6 27.21 50.71 -30.91
CA THR A 6 27.72 49.55 -30.16
C THR A 6 26.81 49.22 -28.98
N ILE A 7 26.48 47.94 -28.82
CA ILE A 7 25.85 47.39 -27.61
C ILE A 7 27.00 47.00 -26.66
N ASP A 8 26.97 47.56 -25.45
CA ASP A 8 27.93 47.28 -24.38
C ASP A 8 27.57 45.96 -23.69
N GLU A 9 28.42 44.94 -23.83
CA GLU A 9 28.31 43.66 -23.14
C GLU A 9 28.99 43.77 -21.77
N SER A 10 28.19 44.00 -20.73
CA SER A 10 28.58 43.69 -19.35
C SER A 10 27.41 43.04 -18.61
N ILE A 11 27.26 41.73 -18.80
CA ILE A 11 26.41 40.91 -17.93
C ILE A 11 27.24 40.57 -16.69
N ASP A 12 26.81 41.09 -15.55
CA ASP A 12 27.39 40.76 -14.24
C ASP A 12 26.95 39.34 -13.86
N ILE A 13 27.80 38.34 -14.13
CA ILE A 13 27.58 36.95 -13.71
C ILE A 13 28.08 36.81 -12.29
N GLN A 14 27.18 36.90 -11.32
CA GLN A 14 27.48 36.52 -9.94
C GLN A 14 27.47 34.98 -9.84
N GLU A 15 28.65 34.34 -9.90
CA GLU A 15 28.79 32.92 -9.58
C GLU A 15 28.57 32.70 -8.07
N ASP A 16 27.36 32.28 -7.68
CA ASP A 16 27.11 31.80 -6.32
C ASP A 16 27.65 30.37 -6.16
N ARG A 17 28.94 30.27 -5.80
CA ARG A 17 29.59 29.01 -5.43
C ARG A 17 29.37 28.70 -3.96
N SER A 18 28.17 28.25 -3.59
CA SER A 18 27.98 27.36 -2.42
C SER A 18 26.59 26.72 -2.36
N ASP A 19 26.36 25.67 -3.15
CA ASP A 19 25.19 24.80 -2.94
C ASP A 19 25.47 23.83 -1.77
N ILE A 20 25.26 24.32 -0.55
CA ILE A 20 25.41 23.55 0.71
C ILE A 20 24.10 22.78 1.03
N PHE A 21 23.08 22.79 0.16
CA PHE A 21 21.76 22.22 0.46
C PHE A 21 21.36 21.00 -0.36
N HIS A 22 22.14 20.59 -1.35
CA HIS A 22 21.84 19.39 -2.14
C HIS A 22 22.96 18.34 -2.04
N PRO A 23 22.92 17.45 -1.04
CA PRO A 23 23.66 16.20 -1.15
C PRO A 23 23.05 15.41 -2.31
N VAL A 24 23.81 15.29 -3.40
CA VAL A 24 23.54 14.39 -4.51
C VAL A 24 23.53 12.97 -3.95
N TYR A 25 22.36 12.36 -3.80
CA TYR A 25 22.24 10.98 -3.35
C TYR A 25 22.39 10.02 -4.51
N THR A 26 23.30 9.06 -4.37
CA THR A 26 23.39 7.90 -5.26
C THR A 26 22.23 6.94 -4.98
N VAL A 27 21.33 6.79 -5.94
CA VAL A 27 20.23 5.81 -5.91
C VAL A 27 20.82 4.40 -5.96
N ARG A 28 20.55 3.55 -4.97
CA ARG A 28 20.85 2.11 -5.02
C ARG A 28 19.56 1.33 -5.30
N TYR A 29 19.46 0.76 -6.50
CA TYR A 29 18.47 -0.28 -6.83
C TYR A 29 19.04 -1.66 -6.49
N ARG A 30 18.20 -2.60 -6.03
CA ARG A 30 18.58 -4.01 -5.84
C ARG A 30 17.93 -4.84 -6.93
N GLN A 31 18.74 -5.28 -7.89
CA GLN A 31 18.43 -6.40 -8.77
C GLN A 31 18.68 -7.69 -7.98
N ASN A 32 17.84 -8.71 -8.13
CA ASN A 32 18.09 -10.03 -7.53
C ASN A 32 19.30 -10.68 -8.23
N SER A 33 20.51 -10.35 -7.81
CA SER A 33 21.76 -11.01 -8.21
C SER A 33 22.77 -10.90 -7.07
N ILE A 34 23.37 -12.03 -6.70
CA ILE A 34 24.31 -12.21 -5.58
C ILE A 34 25.62 -11.45 -5.86
N GLY A 35 26.08 -10.66 -4.89
CA GLY A 35 27.35 -9.92 -4.93
C GLY A 35 27.65 -9.21 -3.61
N THR A 36 28.93 -9.18 -3.25
CA THR A 36 29.57 -9.15 -1.92
C THR A 36 29.41 -7.83 -1.12
N ILE A 37 29.50 -7.97 0.21
CA ILE A 37 29.41 -6.91 1.23
C ILE A 37 30.74 -6.17 1.36
N ASP A 38 30.71 -4.83 1.34
CA ASP A 38 31.76 -4.00 1.92
C ASP A 38 31.16 -2.94 2.87
N SER A 39 31.99 -2.60 3.86
CA SER A 39 31.75 -2.07 5.21
C SER A 39 30.96 -0.76 5.37
N VAL A 40 30.27 -0.68 6.51
CA VAL A 40 29.50 0.47 7.03
C VAL A 40 30.41 1.40 7.85
N SER A 41 30.29 2.72 7.63
CA SER A 41 30.68 3.76 8.59
C SER A 41 29.45 4.53 9.07
N SER A 42 29.37 4.73 10.38
CA SER A 42 28.33 5.43 11.15
C SER A 42 28.15 6.91 10.78
N VAL A 43 26.94 7.46 11.01
CA VAL A 43 26.67 8.72 11.77
C VAL A 43 25.23 9.20 11.57
N GLY A 44 24.59 9.63 12.67
CA GLY A 44 23.59 10.71 12.67
C GLY A 44 22.12 10.29 12.82
N SER A 45 21.41 10.97 13.73
CA SER A 45 19.94 10.93 13.87
C SER A 45 19.30 11.46 12.57
N GLN A 46 19.16 10.56 11.59
CA GLN A 46 18.58 10.89 10.29
C GLN A 46 17.06 10.83 10.37
N LYS A 47 16.44 11.92 9.94
CA LYS A 47 15.02 11.96 9.56
C LYS A 47 14.73 10.76 8.65
N LEU A 48 13.80 9.90 9.09
CA LEU A 48 13.51 8.63 8.42
C LEU A 48 13.24 8.86 6.92
N PRO A 49 13.83 8.07 6.02
CA PRO A 49 13.63 8.22 4.58
C PRO A 49 12.16 7.94 4.22
N VAL A 50 11.57 8.81 3.40
CA VAL A 50 10.25 8.57 2.82
C VAL A 50 10.43 7.60 1.65
N ILE A 51 10.04 6.35 1.86
CA ILE A 51 10.09 5.31 0.82
C ILE A 51 8.88 5.49 -0.11
N LYS A 52 9.14 5.84 -1.36
CA LYS A 52 8.13 5.93 -2.42
C LYS A 52 8.12 4.59 -3.17
N ILE A 53 7.07 3.80 -2.97
CA ILE A 53 6.91 2.51 -3.64
C ILE A 53 6.09 2.74 -4.91
N LEU A 54 6.72 2.60 -6.07
CA LEU A 54 6.03 2.54 -7.35
C LEU A 54 5.78 1.06 -7.68
N GLY A 55 4.54 0.61 -7.52
CA GLY A 55 4.15 -0.77 -7.84
C GLY A 55 3.52 -0.85 -9.21
N THR A 56 4.20 -1.44 -10.19
CA THR A 56 3.59 -1.89 -11.45
C THR A 56 3.18 -3.36 -11.32
N GLY A 57 1.94 -3.71 -11.63
CA GLY A 57 1.48 -5.10 -11.59
C GLY A 57 2.21 -5.97 -12.63
N GLY A 58 2.63 -7.18 -12.25
CA GLY A 58 3.47 -8.06 -13.08
C GLY A 58 2.89 -8.45 -14.45
N THR A 59 1.57 -8.44 -14.63
CA THR A 59 0.92 -8.71 -15.93
C THR A 59 0.71 -7.46 -16.79
N ILE A 60 0.75 -6.26 -16.20
CA ILE A 60 0.41 -4.99 -16.88
C ILE A 60 1.67 -4.22 -17.28
N ALA A 61 2.80 -4.46 -16.61
CA ALA A 61 4.12 -3.99 -17.05
C ALA A 61 4.70 -4.78 -18.24
N ALA A 62 3.99 -5.80 -18.73
CA ALA A 62 4.45 -6.67 -19.78
C ALA A 62 3.48 -6.65 -20.97
N LYS A 63 3.97 -6.26 -22.14
CA LYS A 63 3.27 -6.38 -23.42
C LYS A 63 3.82 -7.60 -24.16
N GLY A 64 2.98 -8.61 -24.38
CA GLY A 64 3.32 -9.73 -25.26
C GLY A 64 3.07 -9.35 -26.72
N ALA A 65 3.99 -9.70 -27.62
CA ALA A 65 3.87 -9.35 -29.04
C ALA A 65 2.75 -10.11 -29.79
N LEU A 66 2.21 -11.21 -29.24
CA LEU A 66 1.19 -12.04 -29.87
C LEU A 66 0.22 -12.63 -28.82
N ALA A 67 -1.00 -13.00 -29.25
CA ALA A 67 -2.08 -13.53 -28.42
C ALA A 67 -1.87 -14.98 -27.88
N ILE A 68 -0.65 -15.52 -27.96
CA ILE A 68 -0.27 -16.84 -27.44
C ILE A 68 0.95 -16.65 -26.52
N PRO A 69 0.93 -17.15 -25.27
CA PRO A 69 1.99 -16.88 -24.30
C PRO A 69 3.25 -17.69 -24.64
N GLN A 70 4.33 -16.99 -24.98
CA GLN A 70 5.71 -17.50 -24.96
C GLN A 70 6.51 -16.63 -23.98
N PRO A 71 7.51 -17.19 -23.25
CA PRO A 71 8.21 -16.49 -22.18
C PRO A 71 9.25 -15.53 -22.75
N GLY A 72 8.85 -14.30 -23.04
CA GLY A 72 9.73 -13.21 -23.46
C GLY A 72 9.08 -11.88 -23.11
N TYR A 73 9.44 -11.32 -21.95
CA TYR A 73 8.84 -10.12 -21.37
C TYR A 73 9.72 -8.89 -21.64
N HIS A 74 9.18 -7.83 -22.23
CA HIS A 74 9.83 -6.51 -22.35
C HIS A 74 8.93 -5.42 -21.76
N VAL A 75 9.56 -4.48 -21.03
CA VAL A 75 8.92 -3.36 -20.33
C VAL A 75 9.14 -2.09 -21.18
N ASP A 76 8.04 -1.45 -21.65
CA ASP A 76 8.11 -0.32 -22.61
C ASP A 76 8.24 1.08 -21.95
N LEU A 77 7.92 1.24 -20.66
CA LEU A 77 8.26 2.45 -19.89
C LEU A 77 9.22 2.07 -18.77
N THR A 78 10.41 2.65 -18.77
CA THR A 78 11.37 2.39 -17.71
C THR A 78 10.90 3.06 -16.42
N ILE A 79 11.32 2.52 -15.28
CA ILE A 79 11.05 3.15 -13.98
C ILE A 79 11.72 4.54 -13.94
N GLU A 80 12.84 4.67 -14.64
CA GLU A 80 13.60 5.89 -14.84
C GLU A 80 12.80 6.97 -15.59
N ASP A 81 12.08 6.62 -16.67
CA ASP A 81 11.20 7.56 -17.38
C ASP A 81 10.04 8.04 -16.51
N LEU A 82 9.50 7.15 -15.67
CA LEU A 82 8.39 7.44 -14.76
C LEU A 82 8.81 8.31 -13.57
N ILE A 83 10.06 8.18 -13.13
CA ILE A 83 10.65 9.03 -12.08
C ILE A 83 11.07 10.38 -12.66
N ALA A 84 11.67 10.40 -13.85
CA ALA A 84 12.15 11.63 -14.52
C ALA A 84 10.99 12.54 -14.96
N SER A 85 9.84 11.96 -15.32
CA SER A 85 8.61 12.70 -15.65
C SER A 85 7.90 13.30 -14.44
N VAL A 86 8.32 12.99 -13.21
CA VAL A 86 7.72 13.59 -12.00
C VAL A 86 8.78 14.18 -11.06
N PRO A 87 9.43 15.28 -11.48
CA PRO A 87 10.12 16.13 -10.53
C PRO A 87 9.12 16.57 -9.46
N ASP A 88 9.52 16.50 -8.19
CA ASP A 88 8.76 16.99 -7.03
C ASP A 88 7.68 16.08 -6.40
N LEU A 89 7.68 14.76 -6.69
CA LEU A 89 6.76 13.78 -6.04
C LEU A 89 6.83 13.78 -4.49
N SER A 90 7.80 14.47 -3.88
CA SER A 90 7.98 14.66 -2.43
C SER A 90 7.01 15.67 -1.81
N HIS A 91 6.49 16.62 -2.60
CA HIS A 91 5.69 17.74 -2.09
C HIS A 91 4.19 17.58 -2.36
N THR A 92 3.81 16.77 -3.37
CA THR A 92 2.44 16.71 -3.92
C THR A 92 1.54 15.63 -3.33
N CYS A 93 2.09 14.59 -2.68
CA CYS A 93 1.31 13.60 -1.93
C CYS A 93 2.11 12.99 -0.77
N ARG A 94 1.51 12.92 0.42
CA ARG A 94 2.21 12.49 1.64
C ARG A 94 2.02 10.99 1.93
N GLY A 95 2.12 10.14 0.91
CA GLY A 95 1.95 8.68 1.01
C GLY A 95 2.39 7.94 -0.26
N VAL A 96 2.17 6.62 -0.29
CA VAL A 96 2.46 5.77 -1.45
C VAL A 96 1.44 6.01 -2.56
N LEU A 97 1.93 6.18 -3.79
CA LEU A 97 1.11 6.36 -4.99
C LEU A 97 1.20 5.13 -5.90
N VAL A 98 0.14 4.87 -6.65
CA VAL A 98 0.13 3.90 -7.75
C VAL A 98 -0.24 4.66 -9.00
N THR A 99 0.64 4.63 -10.00
CA THR A 99 0.42 5.26 -11.29
C THR A 99 0.28 4.20 -12.36
N LEU A 100 -0.85 4.19 -13.05
CA LEU A 100 -1.10 3.25 -14.14
C LEU A 100 -2.14 3.83 -15.09
N ASN A 101 -1.94 3.62 -16.40
CA ASN A 101 -2.86 4.08 -17.44
C ASN A 101 -3.19 5.58 -17.32
N ASP A 102 -2.12 6.38 -17.20
CA ASP A 102 -2.14 7.84 -17.03
C ASP A 102 -2.90 8.35 -15.79
N LYS A 103 -3.19 7.49 -14.80
CA LYS A 103 -3.92 7.88 -13.59
C LYS A 103 -3.04 7.75 -12.36
N ILE A 104 -3.18 8.70 -11.44
CA ILE A 104 -2.47 8.73 -10.16
C ILE A 104 -3.44 8.35 -9.05
N GLY A 105 -3.27 7.16 -8.47
CA GLY A 105 -4.08 6.65 -7.38
C GLY A 105 -3.37 6.68 -6.03
N SER A 106 -4.15 6.81 -4.95
CA SER A 106 -3.66 6.54 -3.60
C SER A 106 -3.37 5.04 -3.43
N GLY A 107 -2.13 4.66 -3.14
CA GLY A 107 -1.76 3.27 -2.85
C GLY A 107 -2.56 2.68 -1.68
N TYR A 108 -3.07 3.54 -0.79
CA TYR A 108 -3.94 3.15 0.30
C TYR A 108 -5.31 2.64 -0.17
N TYR A 109 -5.94 3.33 -1.12
CA TYR A 109 -7.33 3.03 -1.55
C TYR A 109 -7.40 2.20 -2.83
N ILE A 110 -6.48 2.39 -3.77
CA ILE A 110 -6.52 1.78 -5.08
C ILE A 110 -6.41 0.25 -5.01
N SER A 111 -7.21 -0.45 -5.81
CA SER A 111 -7.19 -1.91 -5.90
C SER A 111 -7.38 -2.33 -7.36
N LYS A 112 -6.85 -3.50 -7.73
CA LYS A 112 -7.15 -4.13 -9.02
C LYS A 112 -8.60 -4.62 -9.01
N THR A 113 -9.44 -4.15 -9.93
CA THR A 113 -10.88 -4.47 -9.96
C THR A 113 -11.28 -5.44 -11.06
N ASP A 114 -10.39 -5.65 -12.03
CA ASP A 114 -10.59 -6.51 -13.19
C ASP A 114 -9.32 -7.35 -13.45
N ALA A 115 -9.50 -8.63 -13.80
CA ALA A 115 -8.37 -9.53 -14.01
C ALA A 115 -7.52 -9.17 -15.25
N ASN A 116 -8.16 -8.64 -16.29
CA ASN A 116 -7.65 -8.59 -17.66
C ASN A 116 -7.51 -7.16 -18.21
N SER A 117 -8.38 -6.24 -17.79
CA SER A 117 -8.37 -4.86 -18.27
C SER A 117 -7.08 -4.14 -17.87
N LEU A 118 -6.51 -3.37 -18.79
CA LEU A 118 -5.38 -2.48 -18.50
C LEU A 118 -5.80 -1.37 -17.53
N ASP A 119 -7.01 -0.85 -17.69
CA ASP A 119 -7.58 0.20 -16.83
C ASP A 119 -8.28 -0.40 -15.60
N THR A 120 -7.57 -1.25 -14.84
CA THR A 120 -8.13 -2.07 -13.76
C THR A 120 -7.85 -1.54 -12.35
N PHE A 121 -6.81 -0.72 -12.17
CA PHE A 121 -6.50 -0.18 -10.86
C PHE A 121 -7.42 1.00 -10.57
N LYS A 122 -8.42 0.79 -9.72
CA LYS A 122 -9.44 1.79 -9.38
C LYS A 122 -9.46 2.09 -7.89
N SER A 123 -9.74 3.36 -7.58
CA SER A 123 -10.17 3.81 -6.26
C SER A 123 -11.69 4.07 -6.31
N LEU A 124 -12.51 3.01 -6.32
CA LEU A 124 -13.94 3.10 -6.69
C LEU A 124 -14.73 4.19 -5.95
N GLY A 125 -14.71 4.20 -4.61
CA GLY A 125 -15.38 5.24 -3.82
C GLY A 125 -14.57 6.52 -3.56
N HIS A 126 -13.24 6.49 -3.77
CA HIS A 126 -12.34 7.56 -3.29
C HIS A 126 -11.77 8.44 -4.42
N GLY A 127 -11.84 7.98 -5.67
CA GLY A 127 -11.31 8.69 -6.84
C GLY A 127 -9.78 8.63 -7.00
N TYR A 128 -9.32 9.12 -8.15
CA TYR A 128 -7.90 9.35 -8.41
C TYR A 128 -7.47 10.69 -7.84
N LEU A 129 -6.18 10.79 -7.51
CA LEU A 129 -5.57 12.01 -7.01
C LEU A 129 -5.16 12.95 -8.16
N GLY A 130 -4.99 12.41 -9.36
CA GLY A 130 -4.56 13.14 -10.54
C GLY A 130 -4.39 12.22 -11.75
N ASN A 131 -3.81 12.76 -12.81
CA ASN A 131 -3.50 12.06 -14.05
C ASN A 131 -2.21 12.60 -14.69
N PHE A 132 -1.74 11.93 -15.73
CA PHE A 132 -0.69 12.41 -16.60
C PHE A 132 -1.30 13.00 -17.89
N VAL A 133 -0.78 14.13 -18.34
CA VAL A 133 -1.11 14.75 -19.63
C VAL A 133 0.18 15.18 -20.29
N ALA A 134 0.45 14.70 -21.50
CA ALA A 134 1.69 15.00 -22.24
C ALA A 134 2.98 14.76 -21.43
N GLY A 135 2.98 13.74 -20.57
CA GLY A 135 4.11 13.40 -19.70
C GLY A 135 4.17 14.19 -18.39
N GLU A 136 3.28 15.15 -18.16
CA GLU A 136 3.24 15.97 -16.95
C GLU A 136 2.15 15.49 -15.97
N ALA A 137 2.48 15.45 -14.67
CA ALA A 137 1.56 15.05 -13.61
C ALA A 137 0.65 16.22 -13.19
N HIS A 138 -0.66 16.06 -13.38
CA HIS A 138 -1.70 17.02 -13.02
C HIS A 138 -2.53 16.47 -11.86
N TYR A 139 -2.50 17.15 -10.71
CA TYR A 139 -3.25 16.74 -9.52
C TYR A 139 -4.58 17.49 -9.39
N TYR A 140 -5.64 16.79 -9.00
CA TYR A 140 -6.96 17.38 -8.79
C TYR A 140 -7.09 18.00 -7.40
N PHE A 141 -6.27 17.55 -6.46
CA PHE A 141 -6.33 17.92 -5.06
C PHE A 141 -4.95 18.35 -4.55
N PRO A 142 -4.88 19.23 -3.53
CA PRO A 142 -3.63 19.48 -2.83
C PRO A 142 -3.11 18.20 -2.17
N ALA A 143 -1.88 18.23 -1.66
CA ALA A 143 -1.26 17.08 -1.01
C ALA A 143 -2.07 16.61 0.21
N LEU A 144 -2.74 15.45 0.07
CA LEU A 144 -3.59 14.85 1.09
C LEU A 144 -2.98 13.55 1.65
N LYS A 145 -3.38 13.20 2.88
CA LYS A 145 -3.10 11.90 3.51
C LYS A 145 -4.39 11.11 3.68
N PRO A 146 -4.40 9.79 3.47
CA PRO A 146 -5.51 8.94 3.90
C PRO A 146 -5.75 9.09 5.41
N SER A 147 -7.01 9.17 5.84
CA SER A 147 -7.39 9.40 7.25
C SER A 147 -6.90 8.28 8.19
N GLY A 148 -6.78 7.05 7.70
CA GLY A 148 -6.35 5.87 8.46
C GLY A 148 -4.86 5.53 8.34
N LEU A 149 -4.03 6.47 7.90
CA LEU A 149 -2.60 6.21 7.70
C LEU A 149 -1.87 6.10 9.05
N LYS A 150 -1.39 4.90 9.37
CA LYS A 150 -0.52 4.60 10.51
C LYS A 150 0.89 4.30 10.00
N ASN A 151 1.90 4.90 10.63
CA ASN A 151 3.29 4.59 10.38
C ASN A 151 3.71 3.40 11.25
N PHE A 152 4.43 2.47 10.64
CA PHE A 152 5.05 1.32 11.31
C PHE A 152 6.57 1.39 11.11
N GLN A 153 7.32 1.04 12.14
CA GLN A 153 8.78 1.03 12.09
C GLN A 153 9.27 -0.37 11.75
N LEU A 154 9.81 -0.51 10.55
CA LEU A 154 10.48 -1.74 10.11
C LEU A 154 12.00 -1.55 10.18
N PRO A 155 12.77 -2.61 10.52
CA PRO A 155 14.22 -2.58 10.40
C PRO A 155 14.66 -2.19 8.97
N PRO A 156 15.77 -1.44 8.82
CA PRO A 156 16.36 -1.20 7.49
C PRO A 156 16.62 -2.53 6.78
N LEU A 157 16.19 -2.65 5.51
CA LEU A 157 16.32 -3.88 4.71
C LEU A 157 15.64 -5.11 5.34
N PHE A 158 14.43 -4.94 5.88
CA PHE A 158 13.65 -6.03 6.45
C PHE A 158 13.57 -7.26 5.52
N SER A 159 14.14 -8.37 5.98
CA SER A 159 14.12 -9.69 5.32
C SER A 159 13.47 -10.77 6.21
N GLY A 160 12.85 -10.37 7.32
CA GLY A 160 12.18 -11.28 8.25
C GLY A 160 10.78 -11.69 7.76
N SER A 161 10.16 -12.62 8.49
CA SER A 161 8.76 -13.01 8.27
C SER A 161 7.82 -12.14 9.08
N LEU A 162 6.71 -11.71 8.47
CA LEU A 162 5.60 -11.12 9.22
C LEU A 162 4.78 -12.22 9.93
N PRO A 163 4.07 -11.90 11.03
CA PRO A 163 3.19 -12.85 11.70
C PRO A 163 2.19 -13.50 10.75
N GLU A 164 1.91 -14.80 10.95
CA GLU A 164 1.00 -15.54 10.08
C GLU A 164 -0.45 -15.11 10.31
N VAL A 165 -1.10 -14.63 9.25
CA VAL A 165 -2.49 -14.19 9.27
C VAL A 165 -3.21 -14.83 8.09
N ALA A 166 -4.26 -15.59 8.35
CA ALA A 166 -5.04 -16.24 7.31
C ALA A 166 -6.18 -15.35 6.82
N ILE A 167 -6.53 -15.45 5.55
CA ILE A 167 -7.77 -14.89 5.00
C ILE A 167 -8.70 -16.06 4.67
N PHE A 168 -9.92 -16.06 5.23
CA PHE A 168 -10.97 -16.98 4.81
C PHE A 168 -12.02 -16.24 3.99
N TYR A 169 -12.50 -16.89 2.94
CA TYR A 169 -13.47 -16.31 2.02
C TYR A 169 -14.85 -16.87 2.28
N ALA A 170 -15.76 -16.04 2.80
CA ALA A 170 -17.09 -16.50 3.18
C ALA A 170 -17.99 -16.70 1.95
N HIS A 171 -18.78 -17.76 1.99
CA HIS A 171 -19.80 -18.10 1.00
C HIS A 171 -20.93 -18.89 1.66
N GLN A 172 -21.97 -19.21 0.89
CA GLN A 172 -23.05 -20.09 1.37
C GLN A 172 -22.49 -21.45 1.77
N ASN A 173 -22.96 -21.99 2.89
CA ASN A 173 -22.49 -23.27 3.43
C ASN A 173 -20.96 -23.32 3.63
N PHE A 174 -20.38 -22.21 4.11
CA PHE A 174 -18.96 -22.16 4.48
C PHE A 174 -18.64 -23.21 5.56
N ASN A 175 -17.61 -24.02 5.31
CA ASN A 175 -17.21 -25.08 6.23
C ASN A 175 -16.33 -24.51 7.35
N ASN A 176 -16.88 -24.44 8.56
CA ASN A 176 -16.19 -23.93 9.75
C ASN A 176 -15.01 -24.80 10.20
N ASP A 177 -14.92 -26.05 9.77
CA ASP A 177 -13.77 -26.91 10.08
C ASP A 177 -12.47 -26.38 9.45
N LEU A 178 -12.56 -25.62 8.36
CA LEU A 178 -11.39 -24.97 7.76
C LEU A 178 -10.72 -23.98 8.72
N ILE A 179 -11.52 -23.23 9.48
CA ILE A 179 -11.01 -22.28 10.49
C ILE A 179 -10.32 -23.08 11.61
N LYS A 180 -11.01 -24.10 12.14
CA LYS A 180 -10.51 -24.94 13.24
C LYS A 180 -9.19 -25.63 12.87
N LEU A 181 -9.11 -26.21 11.67
CA LEU A 181 -7.91 -26.87 11.16
C LEU A 181 -6.74 -25.90 11.03
N ALA A 182 -6.98 -24.73 10.45
CA ALA A 182 -5.94 -23.73 10.28
C ALA A 182 -5.40 -23.21 11.62
N VAL A 183 -6.28 -22.92 12.58
CA VAL A 183 -5.89 -22.49 13.93
C VAL A 183 -5.06 -23.58 14.62
N LYS A 184 -5.50 -24.84 14.52
CA LYS A 184 -4.84 -25.98 15.14
C LYS A 184 -3.45 -26.27 14.56
N HIS A 185 -3.25 -26.09 13.26
CA HIS A 185 -2.06 -26.58 12.56
C HIS A 185 -1.12 -25.50 12.01
N MET A 186 -1.57 -24.25 11.85
CA MET A 186 -0.80 -23.20 11.18
C MET A 186 -0.27 -22.11 12.13
N HIS A 187 -0.51 -22.24 13.45
CA HIS A 187 -0.06 -21.28 14.47
C HIS A 187 -0.41 -19.82 14.15
N LEU A 188 -1.65 -19.61 13.67
CA LEU A 188 -2.12 -18.29 13.25
C LEU A 188 -2.00 -17.26 14.38
N LYS A 189 -1.62 -16.03 14.01
CA LYS A 189 -1.56 -14.86 14.88
C LYS A 189 -2.69 -13.87 14.63
N GLY A 190 -3.47 -14.09 13.58
CA GLY A 190 -4.73 -13.40 13.34
C GLY A 190 -5.52 -14.04 12.20
N ILE A 191 -6.78 -13.65 12.08
CA ILE A 191 -7.68 -14.08 11.00
C ILE A 191 -8.30 -12.85 10.36
N VAL A 192 -8.47 -12.89 9.04
CA VAL A 192 -9.31 -11.96 8.30
C VAL A 192 -10.43 -12.74 7.62
N MET A 193 -11.67 -12.37 7.89
CA MET A 193 -12.84 -12.91 7.20
C MET A 193 -13.22 -11.98 6.05
N ALA A 194 -13.21 -12.47 4.81
CA ALA A 194 -13.87 -11.79 3.70
C ALA A 194 -15.36 -12.14 3.72
N THR A 195 -16.12 -11.41 4.55
CA THR A 195 -17.54 -11.65 4.79
C THR A 195 -18.40 -11.29 3.58
N MET A 196 -19.67 -11.69 3.63
CA MET A 196 -20.68 -11.28 2.65
C MET A 196 -21.24 -9.91 3.03
N GLY A 197 -21.52 -9.06 2.04
CA GLY A 197 -22.12 -7.74 2.28
C GLY A 197 -21.30 -6.89 3.26
N ALA A 198 -21.99 -6.32 4.25
CA ALA A 198 -21.42 -5.41 5.25
C ALA A 198 -21.11 -6.12 6.60
N GLY A 199 -20.66 -7.38 6.56
CA GLY A 199 -20.20 -8.12 7.75
C GLY A 199 -20.88 -9.47 7.96
N SER A 200 -21.80 -9.85 7.06
CA SER A 200 -22.68 -11.00 7.25
C SER A 200 -21.95 -12.33 7.12
N LEU A 201 -22.17 -13.18 8.13
CA LEU A 201 -21.79 -14.59 8.23
C LEU A 201 -22.98 -15.36 8.84
N SER A 202 -22.97 -16.69 8.79
CA SER A 202 -23.98 -17.47 9.53
C SER A 202 -23.74 -17.39 11.03
N ASP A 203 -24.80 -17.57 11.82
CA ASP A 203 -24.71 -17.55 13.29
C ASP A 203 -23.69 -18.54 13.82
N LEU A 204 -23.69 -19.77 13.28
CA LEU A 204 -22.70 -20.79 13.61
C LEU A 204 -21.26 -20.36 13.30
N THR A 205 -21.02 -19.64 12.20
CA THR A 205 -19.67 -19.14 11.88
C THR A 205 -19.25 -18.06 12.88
N ASN A 206 -20.17 -17.17 13.25
CA ASN A 206 -19.92 -16.13 14.24
C ASN A 206 -19.63 -16.72 15.62
N GLU A 207 -20.36 -17.76 16.03
CA GLU A 207 -20.12 -18.52 17.26
C GLU A 207 -18.72 -19.13 17.26
N VAL A 208 -18.36 -19.88 16.21
CA VAL A 208 -17.02 -20.50 16.08
C VAL A 208 -15.90 -19.47 16.11
N LEU A 209 -16.05 -18.34 15.41
CA LEU A 209 -15.07 -17.26 15.44
C LEU A 209 -14.97 -16.61 16.82
N GLY A 210 -16.11 -16.46 17.51
CA GLY A 210 -16.18 -15.91 18.86
C GLY A 210 -15.45 -16.77 19.88
N GLU A 211 -15.69 -18.09 19.84
CA GLU A 211 -15.02 -19.08 20.68
C GLU A 211 -13.51 -19.08 20.44
N ILE A 212 -13.10 -19.31 19.19
CA ILE A 212 -11.68 -19.41 18.81
C ILE A 212 -10.92 -18.14 19.17
N SER A 213 -11.48 -16.96 18.88
CA SER A 213 -10.80 -15.70 19.15
C SER A 213 -10.63 -15.44 20.65
N SER A 214 -11.62 -15.80 21.46
CA SER A 214 -11.55 -15.64 22.92
C SER A 214 -10.57 -16.62 23.54
N GLU A 215 -10.63 -17.90 23.17
CA GLU A 215 -9.75 -18.94 23.71
C GLU A 215 -8.28 -18.70 23.35
N ASN A 216 -8.01 -18.30 22.11
CA ASN A 216 -6.66 -18.17 21.59
C ASN A 216 -6.12 -16.73 21.64
N HIS A 217 -6.91 -15.78 22.15
CA HIS A 217 -6.59 -14.34 22.14
C HIS A 217 -6.24 -13.85 20.73
N LEU A 218 -6.99 -14.33 19.73
CA LEU A 218 -6.67 -14.21 18.32
C LEU A 218 -7.52 -13.10 17.68
N PRO A 219 -6.93 -12.00 17.18
CA PRO A 219 -7.69 -10.96 16.50
C PRO A 219 -8.37 -11.50 15.23
N VAL A 220 -9.68 -11.28 15.11
CA VAL A 220 -10.48 -11.63 13.94
C VAL A 220 -11.00 -10.36 13.29
N ILE A 221 -10.51 -10.08 12.08
CA ILE A 221 -10.87 -8.89 11.32
C ILE A 221 -12.01 -9.23 10.36
N TYR A 222 -13.16 -8.60 10.54
CA TYR A 222 -14.27 -8.67 9.61
C TYR A 222 -14.03 -7.68 8.47
N SER A 223 -13.73 -8.23 7.30
CA SER A 223 -13.59 -7.52 6.04
C SER A 223 -14.62 -7.98 5.03
N LYS A 224 -14.63 -7.40 3.84
CA LYS A 224 -15.65 -7.61 2.82
C LYS A 224 -15.07 -8.28 1.60
N ARG A 225 -15.77 -9.26 1.05
CA ARG A 225 -15.45 -9.78 -0.28
C ARG A 225 -15.90 -8.84 -1.41
N SER A 226 -16.89 -7.98 -1.15
CA SER A 226 -17.36 -6.97 -2.10
C SER A 226 -16.25 -5.99 -2.46
N THR A 227 -16.21 -5.57 -3.72
CA THR A 227 -15.14 -4.70 -4.25
C THR A 227 -15.05 -3.37 -3.51
N ASP A 228 -16.19 -2.77 -3.17
CA ASP A 228 -16.27 -1.48 -2.45
C ASP A 228 -17.23 -1.54 -1.26
N GLY A 229 -17.32 -0.44 -0.50
CA GLY A 229 -18.08 -0.30 0.74
C GLY A 229 -17.21 -0.42 2.00
N MET A 230 -17.83 -0.57 3.17
CA MET A 230 -17.10 -0.78 4.42
C MET A 230 -17.80 -1.78 5.33
N ILE A 231 -17.03 -2.36 6.25
CA ILE A 231 -17.55 -3.08 7.42
C ILE A 231 -17.58 -2.09 8.59
N PRO A 232 -18.74 -1.59 9.02
CA PRO A 232 -18.87 -0.79 10.24
C PRO A 232 -18.78 -1.68 11.48
N ILE A 233 -18.53 -1.07 12.65
CA ILE A 233 -18.62 -1.75 13.96
C ILE A 233 -20.01 -2.38 14.16
N SER A 234 -21.07 -1.70 13.70
CA SER A 234 -22.45 -2.23 13.77
C SER A 234 -22.69 -3.47 12.89
N GLY A 235 -21.77 -3.78 11.97
CA GLY A 235 -21.79 -5.00 11.16
C GLY A 235 -21.14 -6.20 11.85
N LEU A 236 -20.52 -6.01 13.02
CA LEU A 236 -19.98 -7.11 13.82
C LEU A 236 -21.11 -7.85 14.57
N PRO A 237 -20.90 -9.12 14.92
CA PRO A 237 -21.80 -9.84 15.83
C PRO A 237 -21.95 -9.08 17.14
N LYS A 238 -23.17 -8.99 17.65
CA LYS A 238 -23.45 -8.45 18.99
C LYS A 238 -22.89 -9.41 20.03
N SER A 239 -21.68 -9.16 20.48
CA SER A 239 -21.00 -9.97 21.49
C SER A 239 -20.09 -9.08 22.33
N ASP A 240 -19.80 -9.51 23.56
CA ASP A 240 -18.81 -8.85 24.42
C ASP A 240 -17.37 -9.21 24.05
N ASN A 241 -17.17 -9.92 22.93
CA ASN A 241 -15.87 -10.35 22.48
C ASN A 241 -15.11 -9.19 21.80
N HIS A 242 -14.10 -8.68 22.50
CA HIS A 242 -13.27 -7.57 22.04
C HIS A 242 -12.27 -7.93 20.93
N PHE A 243 -12.06 -9.23 20.64
CA PHE A 243 -11.15 -9.71 19.59
C PHE A 243 -11.74 -9.63 18.18
N LEU A 244 -13.05 -9.39 18.05
CA LEU A 244 -13.69 -9.14 16.76
C LEU A 244 -13.54 -7.67 16.39
N VAL A 245 -12.96 -7.39 15.23
CA VAL A 245 -12.61 -6.03 14.80
C VAL A 245 -13.16 -5.77 13.41
N ALA A 246 -13.83 -4.64 13.21
CA ALA A 246 -14.29 -4.24 11.89
C ALA A 246 -13.12 -3.66 11.08
N SER A 247 -13.04 -4.00 9.79
CA SER A 247 -11.97 -3.51 8.91
C SER A 247 -12.25 -2.14 8.28
N GLY A 248 -13.46 -1.60 8.42
CA GLY A 248 -13.86 -0.38 7.76
C GLY A 248 -13.78 -0.53 6.24
N TYR A 249 -13.11 0.40 5.57
CA TYR A 249 -12.96 0.39 4.10
C TYR A 249 -11.92 -0.61 3.58
N LEU A 250 -11.10 -1.22 4.44
CA LEU A 250 -10.03 -2.11 3.98
C LEU A 250 -10.60 -3.43 3.48
N ASN A 251 -10.19 -3.79 2.26
CA ASN A 251 -10.44 -5.13 1.72
C ASN A 251 -9.57 -6.19 2.42
N PRO A 252 -9.83 -7.50 2.24
CA PRO A 252 -9.19 -8.54 3.02
C PRO A 252 -7.66 -8.56 2.90
N PRO A 253 -7.05 -8.43 1.69
CA PRO A 253 -5.59 -8.34 1.56
C PRO A 253 -4.98 -7.16 2.31
N LYS A 254 -5.60 -5.97 2.24
CA LYS A 254 -5.08 -4.77 2.94
C LYS A 254 -5.28 -4.88 4.46
N ALA A 255 -6.42 -5.39 4.89
CA ALA A 255 -6.69 -5.65 6.31
C ALA A 255 -5.69 -6.67 6.89
N ARG A 256 -5.33 -7.71 6.12
CA ARG A 256 -4.28 -8.67 6.49
C ARG A 256 -2.94 -7.96 6.69
N ILE A 257 -2.49 -7.15 5.73
CA ILE A 257 -1.21 -6.43 5.83
C ILE A 257 -1.21 -5.52 7.07
N LEU A 258 -2.29 -4.76 7.29
CA LEU A 258 -2.39 -3.89 8.45
C LEU A 258 -2.32 -4.67 9.77
N LEU A 259 -3.05 -5.79 9.87
CA LEU A 259 -3.00 -6.65 11.05
C LEU A 259 -1.61 -7.24 11.26
N GLN A 260 -0.95 -7.72 10.20
CA GLN A 260 0.42 -8.24 10.28
C GLN A 260 1.41 -7.21 10.81
N LEU A 261 1.28 -5.95 10.38
CA LEU A 261 2.13 -4.85 10.87
C LEU A 261 1.84 -4.51 12.34
N CYS A 262 0.57 -4.50 12.76
CA CYS A 262 0.22 -4.32 14.17
C CYS A 262 0.77 -5.46 15.05
N LEU A 263 0.64 -6.70 14.60
CA LEU A 263 1.17 -7.87 15.30
C LEU A 263 2.70 -7.88 15.33
N PHE A 264 3.35 -7.40 14.28
CA PHE A 264 4.81 -7.25 14.22
C PHE A 264 5.33 -6.27 15.27
N GLU A 265 4.63 -5.14 15.48
CA GLU A 265 4.92 -4.19 16.57
C GLU A 265 4.40 -4.67 17.94
N GLN A 266 3.93 -5.91 18.05
CA GLN A 266 3.44 -6.52 19.30
C GLN A 266 2.29 -5.72 19.93
N MET A 267 1.41 -5.13 19.11
CA MET A 267 0.26 -4.39 19.60
C MET A 267 -0.78 -5.29 20.26
N ASP A 268 -1.37 -4.82 21.36
CA ASP A 268 -2.50 -5.48 21.99
C ASP A 268 -3.82 -5.26 21.20
N ILE A 269 -4.87 -5.98 21.58
CA ILE A 269 -6.15 -5.88 20.89
C ILE A 269 -6.75 -4.48 20.93
N LYS A 270 -6.56 -3.71 22.00
CA LYS A 270 -7.10 -2.34 22.12
C LYS A 270 -6.39 -1.40 21.15
N GLN A 271 -5.07 -1.55 21.01
CA GLN A 271 -4.25 -0.81 20.07
C GLN A 271 -4.60 -1.19 18.63
N ILE A 272 -4.77 -2.49 18.33
CA ILE A 272 -5.21 -2.97 17.01
C ILE A 272 -6.55 -2.33 16.63
N ARG A 273 -7.54 -2.39 17.52
CA ARG A 273 -8.85 -1.74 17.32
C ARG A 273 -8.73 -0.24 17.06
N LYS A 274 -7.87 0.46 17.83
CA LYS A 274 -7.62 1.90 17.61
C LYS A 274 -7.01 2.17 16.23
N VAL A 275 -6.12 1.32 15.73
CA VAL A 275 -5.56 1.44 14.38
C VAL A 275 -6.65 1.23 13.33
N PHE A 276 -7.49 0.19 13.47
CA PHE A 276 -8.60 -0.07 12.56
C PHE A 276 -9.73 0.98 12.63
N ALA A 277 -9.91 1.64 13.77
CA ALA A 277 -10.84 2.77 13.89
C ALA A 277 -10.44 3.94 12.98
N GLY A 278 -9.15 4.12 12.70
CA GLY A 278 -8.65 5.12 11.73
C GLY A 278 -9.16 4.88 10.30
N VAL A 279 -9.56 3.65 9.98
CA VAL A 279 -10.17 3.29 8.68
C VAL A 279 -11.68 3.11 8.75
N TYR A 280 -12.32 3.65 9.79
CA TYR A 280 -13.78 3.54 10.04
C TYR A 280 -14.26 2.11 10.33
N GLY A 281 -13.32 1.21 10.66
CA GLY A 281 -13.63 -0.11 11.20
C GLY A 281 -13.81 0.03 12.71
N GLY A 282 -12.88 -0.56 13.47
CA GLY A 282 -12.78 -0.38 14.93
C GLY A 282 -13.14 -1.61 15.73
#